data_AF-A0A0U1DSK9-F1
#
_entry.id   AF-A0A0U1DSK9-F1
#
_cell.length_a   1.000
_cell.length_b   1.000
_cell.length_c   1.000
_cell.angle_alpha   90.00
_cell.angle_beta   90.00
_cell.angle_gamma   90.00
#
_symmetry.space_group_name_H-M   'P 1'
#
loop_
_entity.id
_entity.type
_entity.pdbx_description
1 polymer ?
#
loop_
_entity_poly.entity_id
_entity_poly.type
_entity_poly.pdbx_seq_one_letter_code
_entity_poly.pdbx_strand_id
1 'polypeptide(L)'
;MNSDIADIVKWARSQEWTVVDDSKGYTRFYNPQGEYITNYPATPSRPNRRMADLKTALKKAGLPWPAPSRKEQRAQRKKGDAK
;
A
#
# COMPACT_ATOMS: atom_id res chain seq x y z
N MET A 1 4.74 -12.69 7.01
CA MET A 1 4.48 -11.36 6.41
C MET A 1 5.81 -10.66 6.15
N ASN A 2 6.01 -10.09 4.95
CA ASN A 2 7.30 -9.51 4.56
C ASN A 2 7.50 -8.13 5.20
N SER A 3 8.56 -7.95 5.99
CA SER A 3 8.80 -6.73 6.79
C SER A 3 8.96 -5.48 5.94
N ASP A 4 9.50 -5.62 4.73
CA ASP A 4 9.79 -4.51 3.81
C ASP A 4 8.55 -3.72 3.37
N ILE A 5 7.38 -4.36 3.40
CA ILE A 5 6.11 -3.77 2.97
C ILE A 5 5.13 -3.57 4.13
N ALA A 6 5.55 -3.77 5.38
CA ALA A 6 4.66 -3.69 6.54
C ALA A 6 3.93 -2.34 6.65
N ASP A 7 4.63 -1.24 6.36
CA ASP A 7 4.04 0.10 6.35
C ASP A 7 3.02 0.29 5.21
N ILE A 8 3.29 -0.28 4.04
CA ILE A 8 2.38 -0.25 2.88
C ILE A 8 1.12 -1.04 3.21
N VAL A 9 1.26 -2.23 3.78
CA VAL A 9 0.10 -3.05 4.15
C VAL A 9 -0.74 -2.36 5.22
N LYS A 10 -0.10 -1.77 6.24
CA LYS A 10 -0.81 -1.02 7.27
C LYS A 10 -1.59 0.16 6.68
N TRP A 11 -0.99 0.89 5.75
CA TRP A 11 -1.65 1.98 5.04
C TRP A 11 -2.81 1.50 4.17
N ALA A 12 -2.59 0.46 3.36
CA ALA A 12 -3.61 -0.13 2.51
C ALA A 12 -4.83 -0.58 3.34
N ARG A 13 -4.60 -1.31 4.44
CA ARG A 13 -5.66 -1.72 5.38
C ARG A 13 -6.40 -0.51 5.99
N SER A 14 -5.70 0.60 6.26
CA SER A 14 -6.33 1.84 6.74
C SER A 14 -7.18 2.55 5.69
N GLN A 15 -7.09 2.17 4.41
CA GLN A 15 -7.91 2.69 3.32
C GLN A 15 -8.96 1.67 2.87
N GLU A 16 -9.23 0.65 3.70
CA GLU A 16 -10.17 -0.45 3.42
C GLU A 16 -9.72 -1.37 2.28
N TRP A 17 -8.42 -1.40 1.96
CA TRP A 17 -7.88 -2.34 1.00
C TRP A 17 -7.69 -3.71 1.64
N THR A 18 -7.99 -4.75 0.87
CA THR A 18 -7.80 -6.12 1.31
C THR A 18 -6.39 -6.58 0.96
N VAL A 19 -5.66 -7.04 1.97
CA VAL A 19 -4.29 -7.56 1.79
C VAL A 19 -4.21 -8.97 2.34
N VAL A 20 -3.89 -9.91 1.45
CA VAL A 20 -3.83 -11.35 1.74
C VAL A 20 -2.42 -11.85 1.51
N ASP A 21 -1.83 -12.51 2.51
CA ASP A 21 -0.63 -13.29 2.33
C ASP A 21 -0.97 -14.71 1.86
N ASP A 22 -0.28 -15.15 0.80
CA ASP A 22 -0.32 -16.52 0.31
C ASP A 22 0.72 -17.34 1.07
N SER A 23 0.37 -18.58 1.39
CA SER A 23 1.27 -19.63 1.89
C SER A 23 2.59 -19.75 1.11
N LYS A 24 2.59 -19.38 -0.18
CA LYS A 24 3.77 -19.36 -1.06
C LYS A 24 4.67 -18.12 -0.86
N GLY A 25 4.36 -17.24 0.09
CA GLY A 25 5.13 -16.03 0.41
C GLY A 25 4.76 -14.80 -0.43
N TYR A 26 3.64 -14.81 -1.16
CA TYR A 26 3.20 -13.64 -1.93
C TYR A 26 2.23 -12.80 -1.11
N THR A 27 2.43 -11.49 -1.06
CA THR A 27 1.45 -10.56 -0.50
C THR A 27 0.61 -9.96 -1.62
N ARG A 28 -0.67 -10.30 -1.69
CA ARG A 28 -1.61 -9.82 -2.71
C ARG A 28 -2.39 -8.62 -2.18
N PHE A 29 -2.55 -7.62 -3.04
CA PHE A 29 -3.32 -6.40 -2.75
C PHE A 29 -4.56 -6.38 -3.62
N TYR A 30 -5.70 -6.18 -2.96
CA TYR A 30 -7.00 -6.01 -3.57
C TYR A 30 -7.53 -4.64 -3.18
N ASN A 31 -8.21 -3.98 -4.11
CA ASN A 31 -8.88 -2.72 -3.82
C ASN A 31 -10.12 -2.96 -2.91
N PRO A 32 -10.76 -1.90 -2.39
CA PRO A 32 -11.96 -2.03 -1.56
C PRO A 32 -13.17 -2.66 -2.30
N GLN A 33 -13.13 -2.68 -3.65
CA GLN A 33 -14.14 -3.32 -4.50
C GLN A 33 -13.88 -4.83 -4.68
N GLY A 34 -12.79 -5.37 -4.13
CA GLY A 34 -12.40 -6.78 -4.24
C GLY A 34 -11.62 -7.13 -5.51
N GLU A 35 -11.24 -6.15 -6.32
CA GLU A 35 -10.44 -6.34 -7.53
C GLU A 35 -8.96 -6.55 -7.17
N TYR A 36 -8.34 -7.54 -7.80
CA TYR A 36 -6.91 -7.80 -7.66
C TYR A 36 -6.09 -6.73 -8.40
N ILE A 37 -5.22 -6.02 -7.67
CA ILE A 37 -4.38 -4.96 -8.23
C ILE A 37 -2.97 -5.45 -8.51
N THR A 38 -2.31 -6.02 -7.51
CA THR A 38 -0.88 -6.39 -7.60
C THR A 38 -0.49 -7.38 -6.51
N ASN A 39 0.69 -7.99 -6.67
CA ASN A 39 1.30 -8.83 -5.65
C ASN A 39 2.75 -8.43 -5.39
N TYR A 40 3.22 -8.73 -4.19
CA TYR A 40 4.60 -8.60 -3.77
C TYR A 40 5.17 -9.99 -3.43
N PRO A 41 6.11 -10.52 -4.22
CA PRO A 41 6.69 -11.85 -3.97
C PRO A 41 7.68 -11.83 -2.80
N ALA A 42 7.80 -12.96 -2.07
CA ALA A 42 8.83 -13.16 -1.02
C ALA A 42 10.26 -13.38 -1.55
N THR A 43 10.44 -13.59 -2.86
CA THR A 43 11.74 -13.92 -3.46
C THR A 43 12.83 -12.88 -3.15
N PRO A 44 14.10 -13.26 -2.91
CA PRO A 44 15.14 -12.31 -2.48
C PRO A 44 15.68 -11.36 -3.56
N SER A 45 15.39 -11.55 -4.85
CA SER A 45 16.05 -10.79 -5.91
C SER A 45 15.42 -9.41 -6.19
N ARG A 46 16.25 -8.39 -6.47
CA ARG A 46 15.87 -7.02 -6.92
C ARG A 46 14.78 -6.32 -6.07
N PRO A 47 14.98 -6.12 -4.77
CA PRO A 47 13.98 -5.48 -3.87
C PRO A 47 13.57 -4.08 -4.33
N ASN A 48 14.51 -3.27 -4.82
CA ASN A 48 14.25 -1.89 -5.26
C ASN A 48 13.25 -1.82 -6.43
N ARG A 49 13.37 -2.71 -7.43
CA ARG A 49 12.45 -2.74 -8.58
C ARG A 49 11.06 -3.19 -8.16
N ARG A 50 10.96 -4.28 -7.40
CA ARG A 50 9.67 -4.78 -6.90
C ARG A 50 8.92 -3.73 -6.09
N MET A 51 9.64 -3.00 -5.24
CA MET A 51 9.07 -1.92 -4.45
C MET A 51 8.57 -0.76 -5.34
N ALA A 52 9.30 -0.41 -6.40
CA ALA A 52 8.87 0.61 -7.35
C ALA A 52 7.64 0.17 -8.16
N ASP A 53 7.60 -1.09 -8.60
CA ASP A 53 6.46 -1.67 -9.34
C ASP A 53 5.21 -1.72 -8.46
N LEU A 54 5.35 -2.17 -7.21
CA LEU A 54 4.28 -2.16 -6.21
C LEU A 54 3.70 -0.76 -6.02
N LYS A 55 4.57 0.24 -5.77
CA LYS A 55 4.13 1.63 -5.58
C LYS A 55 3.43 2.19 -6.81
N THR A 56 3.92 1.87 -8.00
CA THR A 56 3.35 2.32 -9.27
C THR A 56 1.96 1.71 -9.48
N ALA A 57 1.81 0.41 -9.23
CA ALA A 57 0.52 -0.28 -9.34
C ALA A 57 -0.50 0.24 -8.33
N LEU A 58 -0.10 0.42 -7.07
CA LEU A 58 -0.96 0.97 -6.01
C LEU A 58 -1.40 2.41 -6.33
N LYS A 59 -0.46 3.25 -6.79
CA LYS A 59 -0.77 4.63 -7.21
C LYS A 59 -1.76 4.66 -8.38
N LYS A 60 -1.57 3.79 -9.37
CA LYS A 60 -2.46 3.67 -10.53
C LYS A 60 -3.87 3.23 -10.11
N ALA A 61 -3.97 2.36 -9.13
CA ALA A 61 -5.23 1.86 -8.59
C ALA A 61 -5.86 2.78 -7.53
N GLY A 62 -5.31 3.99 -7.32
CA GLY A 62 -5.91 5.00 -6.46
C GLY A 62 -5.51 4.94 -4.99
N LEU A 63 -4.53 4.11 -4.61
CA LEU A 63 -3.90 4.19 -3.29
C LEU A 63 -2.70 5.16 -3.36
N PRO A 64 -2.82 6.40 -2.86
CA PRO A 64 -1.69 7.31 -2.85
C PRO A 64 -0.57 6.75 -1.95
N TRP A 65 0.62 6.63 -2.53
CA TRP A 65 1.85 6.26 -1.84
C TRP A 65 2.99 7.22 -2.27
N PRO A 66 3.83 7.75 -1.36
CA PRO A 66 3.92 7.47 0.08
C PRO A 66 2.66 7.85 0.85
N ALA A 67 2.36 7.11 1.92
CA ALA A 67 1.37 7.57 2.90
C ALA A 67 1.78 8.99 3.33
N PRO A 68 0.85 9.97 3.34
CA PRO A 68 1.19 11.35 3.65
C PRO A 68 1.95 11.39 4.97
N SER A 69 3.08 12.10 5.00
CA SER A 69 3.90 12.23 6.20
C SER A 69 3.05 12.78 7.35
N ARG A 70 3.42 12.55 8.61
CA ARG A 70 2.71 13.13 9.79
C ARG A 70 2.45 14.64 9.65
N LYS A 71 3.31 15.37 8.92
CA LYS A 71 3.13 16.79 8.59
C LYS A 71 1.97 17.03 7.60
N GLU A 72 1.85 16.21 6.57
CA GLU A 72 0.80 16.30 5.56
C GLU A 72 -0.56 15.80 6.10
N GLN A 73 -0.56 14.78 6.96
CA GLN A 73 -1.77 14.35 7.68
C GLN A 73 -2.30 15.47 8.60
N ARG A 74 -1.42 16.22 9.28
CA ARG A 74 -1.82 17.42 10.05
C ARG A 74 -2.36 18.53 9.15
N ALA A 75 -1.78 18.72 7.97
CA ALA A 75 -2.27 19.70 7.00
C ALA A 75 -3.65 19.33 6.42
N GLN A 76 -3.91 18.04 6.19
CA GLN A 76 -5.23 17.55 5.78
C GLN A 76 -6.27 17.71 6.90
N ARG A 77 -5.91 17.43 8.16
CA ARG A 77 -6.79 17.72 9.32
C ARG A 77 -7.14 19.20 9.42
N LYS A 78 -6.17 20.10 9.21
CA LYS A 78 -6.42 21.56 9.19
C LYS A 78 -7.29 22.04 8.01
N LYS A 79 -7.34 21.30 6.90
CA LYS A 79 -8.23 21.64 5.76
C LYS A 79 -9.67 21.16 5.95
N GLY A 80 -9.93 20.26 6.91
CA GLY A 80 -11.28 19.81 7.25
C GLY A 80 -11.98 20.67 8.32
N ASP A 81 -11.25 21.56 8.98
CA ASP A 81 -11.72 22.41 10.10
C ASP A 81 -11.98 23.87 9.66
N ALA A 82 -12.28 24.06 8.37
CA ALA A 82 -12.78 25.32 7.83
C ALA A 82 -14.21 25.10 7.35
N LYS A 83 -15.13 24.94 8.30
CA LYS A 83 -16.56 25.16 8.08
C LYS A 83 -17.15 25.86 9.28
#